data_AF-A0A9E3M5Y9-F1
#
_entry.id   AF-A0A9E3M5Y9-F1
#
_cell.length_a   1.000
_cell.length_b   1.000
_cell.length_c   1.000
_cell.angle_alpha   90.00
_cell.angle_beta   90.00
_cell.angle_gamma   90.00
#
_symmetry.space_group_name_H-M   'P 1'
#
loop_
_entity.id
_entity.type
_entity.pdbx_description
1 polymer ?
#
loop_
_entity_poly.entity_id
_entity_poly.type
_entity_poly.pdbx_seq_one_letter_code
_entity_poly.pdbx_strand_id
1 'polypeptide(L)'
;MRSLLLTPVLFSLILLIACDPAAREGTEQAGIRQPAAPAGPHPTVKWIMACRVPGEGFGCYPGDSSFVSRTGMAVEALFQLGVLRELENTDEIVSWLQGMQQPDGGFLERRDYYNGKRLPWGTMSALEPAYWAVRTLKYFGRAPAYTTGVADFIKARQRDSGAFDAYEIGWGGAREAVYSTYWAVATLKEIGEPIPDSAKVVAWLRKQQDTSERRGGFRLSVDNFNYASVPGTFHAVQALALLGAMPERPREVKKFLLSAYGQEPDGGFEVGHGDDWNNFDHYSLTECTWMAVSTLRMLGTPLAESDTSRAARPRSDCAAWLGSVQNPDGGFARVGVTDQTPLAGPSEMRSTWQAVGALKLLEVEVPRPLNAEEPVNEVRVHTPLHRHPTVHNDDPVEVWAYRRIALPIYEKILAETGSRLAAIGGLSSWTRAVVGPENASYLTGGRGVLLGGWGQCGQMSQLLQQLASSVDHAARYSFVIGDVNCEVLVQEAWWAQPHWCLFIPFTNEYPDPGTVTPAGAKDGWSVLDVIVDHDRRHGNLNYPSRTELGDHLFNSVRIETIDFVRGKWGSEVKIDSTTTYDSPQAAELYPGGSW
;
A
#
# COMPACT_ATOMS: atom_id res chain seq x y z
N MET A 1 56.02 33.22 27.32
CA MET A 1 55.09 32.97 26.20
C MET A 1 54.02 32.01 26.69
N ARG A 2 52.75 32.43 26.60
CA ARG A 2 51.60 31.83 27.29
C ARG A 2 51.10 30.58 26.57
N SER A 3 50.89 29.51 27.32
CA SER A 3 50.24 28.27 26.89
C SER A 3 48.72 28.48 26.83
N LEU A 4 48.13 28.35 25.64
CA LEU A 4 46.68 28.27 25.44
C LEU A 4 46.26 26.79 25.46
N LEU A 5 45.64 26.39 26.56
CA LEU A 5 44.87 25.15 26.67
C LEU A 5 43.48 25.40 26.05
N LEU A 6 43.20 24.74 24.93
CA LEU A 6 41.88 24.66 24.32
C LEU A 6 41.18 23.41 24.87
N THR A 7 40.20 23.63 25.75
CA THR A 7 39.25 22.62 26.22
C THR A 7 38.17 22.41 25.15
N PRO A 8 37.82 21.16 24.77
CA PRO A 8 36.67 20.94 23.90
C PRO A 8 35.38 21.00 24.73
N VAL A 9 34.52 21.96 24.43
CA VAL A 9 33.14 22.01 24.92
C VAL A 9 32.34 20.93 24.22
N LEU A 10 32.01 19.87 24.96
CA LEU A 10 31.13 18.80 24.54
C LEU A 10 29.69 19.35 24.49
N PHE A 11 29.17 19.64 23.29
CA PHE A 11 27.74 19.90 23.08
C PHE A 11 26.97 18.58 23.20
N SER A 12 26.51 18.27 24.42
CA SER A 12 25.50 17.23 24.64
C SER A 12 24.13 17.87 24.49
N LEU A 13 23.56 17.81 23.29
CA LEU A 13 22.18 18.18 23.02
C LEU A 13 21.25 17.04 23.46
N ILE A 14 20.98 16.93 24.75
CA ILE A 14 19.82 16.19 25.27
C ILE A 14 18.68 17.18 25.36
N LEU A 15 17.77 17.14 24.38
CA LEU A 15 16.56 17.95 24.34
C LEU A 15 15.51 17.33 25.29
N LEU A 16 15.67 17.52 26.60
CA LEU A 16 14.60 17.38 27.58
C LEU A 16 13.90 18.74 27.67
N ILE A 17 12.79 18.89 26.95
CA ILE A 17 11.90 20.05 27.12
C ILE A 17 11.15 19.85 28.43
N ALA A 18 11.63 20.50 29.50
CA ALA A 18 10.82 20.78 30.66
C ALA A 18 9.92 21.98 30.30
N CYS A 19 8.62 21.73 30.08
CA CYS A 19 7.63 22.80 29.96
C CYS A 19 7.43 23.45 31.34
N ASP A 20 7.74 24.74 31.43
CA ASP A 20 7.37 25.60 32.56
C ASP A 20 5.86 25.95 32.43
N PRO A 21 4.98 25.58 33.38
CA PRO A 21 3.54 25.75 33.24
C PRO A 21 3.03 27.13 33.68
N ALA A 22 3.89 28.10 33.99
CA ALA A 22 3.46 29.38 34.55
C ALA A 22 3.39 30.50 33.50
N ALA A 23 2.25 30.62 32.79
CA ALA A 23 1.61 31.90 32.41
C ALA A 23 0.60 31.71 31.25
N ARG A 24 -0.64 31.32 31.57
CA ARG A 24 -1.81 31.61 30.73
C ARG A 24 -3.00 31.98 31.61
N GLU A 25 -3.08 33.27 31.95
CA GLU A 25 -4.37 33.93 32.24
C GLU A 25 -5.00 34.24 30.86
N GLY A 26 -6.24 33.94 30.50
CA GLY A 26 -7.41 33.55 31.27
C GLY A 26 -8.63 34.24 30.64
N THR A 27 -8.92 34.00 29.35
CA THR A 27 -10.20 34.38 28.74
C THR A 27 -11.18 33.22 28.90
N GLU A 28 -12.07 33.36 29.87
CA GLU A 28 -13.12 32.39 30.22
C GLU A 28 -14.16 32.30 29.08
N GLN A 29 -13.94 31.40 28.12
CA GLN A 29 -15.01 30.96 27.24
C GLN A 29 -15.93 30.04 28.03
N ALA A 30 -17.24 30.34 28.03
CA ALA A 30 -18.28 29.54 28.67
C ALA A 30 -18.21 28.08 28.19
N GLY A 31 -17.56 27.24 28.99
CA GLY A 31 -17.17 25.88 28.61
C GLY A 31 -18.38 24.96 28.52
N ILE A 32 -18.66 24.48 27.31
CA ILE A 32 -19.36 23.21 27.12
C ILE A 32 -18.48 22.17 27.84
N ARG A 33 -18.93 21.68 29.01
CA ARG A 33 -18.24 20.59 29.72
C ARG A 33 -18.16 19.42 28.77
N GLN A 34 -16.96 19.12 28.27
CA GLN A 34 -16.73 17.86 27.56
C GLN A 34 -17.13 16.72 28.50
N PRO A 35 -17.94 15.74 28.02
CA PRO A 35 -18.27 14.58 28.83
C PRO A 35 -16.98 13.90 29.30
N ALA A 36 -16.98 13.41 30.54
CA ALA A 36 -15.84 12.68 31.09
C ALA A 36 -15.42 11.56 30.13
N ALA A 37 -14.11 11.44 29.89
CA ALA A 37 -13.59 10.42 28.98
C ALA A 37 -14.14 9.04 29.39
N PRO A 38 -14.63 8.23 28.43
CA PRO A 38 -15.22 6.94 28.74
C PRO A 38 -14.21 6.06 29.48
N ALA A 39 -14.69 5.38 30.53
CA ALA A 39 -13.88 4.48 31.33
C ALA A 39 -13.37 3.30 30.48
N GLY A 40 -12.09 2.94 30.64
CA GLY A 40 -11.46 1.80 29.97
C GLY A 40 -10.38 2.16 28.95
N PRO A 41 -9.68 1.15 28.40
CA PRO A 41 -8.60 1.36 27.45
C PRO A 41 -9.10 2.06 26.19
N HIS A 42 -8.22 2.84 25.58
CA HIS A 42 -8.51 3.53 24.32
C HIS A 42 -8.83 2.50 23.21
N PRO A 43 -9.82 2.71 22.32
CA PRO A 43 -10.14 1.78 21.23
C PRO A 43 -8.91 1.43 20.38
N THR A 44 -8.06 2.39 20.05
CA THR A 44 -6.78 2.15 19.36
C THR A 44 -5.83 1.22 20.13
N VAL A 45 -5.79 1.30 21.47
CA VAL A 45 -5.00 0.35 22.28
C VAL A 45 -5.61 -1.05 22.16
N LYS A 46 -6.94 -1.18 22.27
CA LYS A 46 -7.62 -2.47 22.07
C LYS A 46 -7.32 -3.06 20.70
N TRP A 47 -7.36 -2.25 19.66
CA TRP A 47 -7.07 -2.66 18.28
C TRP A 47 -5.64 -3.15 18.10
N ILE A 48 -4.65 -2.39 18.60
CA ILE A 48 -3.25 -2.81 18.57
C ILE A 48 -3.07 -4.15 19.30
N MET A 49 -3.70 -4.30 20.47
CA MET A 49 -3.64 -5.53 21.26
C MET A 49 -4.34 -6.72 20.58
N ALA A 50 -5.36 -6.48 19.76
CA ALA A 50 -6.00 -7.53 18.96
C ALA A 50 -5.09 -8.06 17.83
N CYS A 51 -4.07 -7.29 17.42
CA CYS A 51 -3.04 -7.72 16.46
C CYS A 51 -1.93 -8.55 17.11
N ARG A 52 -1.98 -8.76 18.44
CA ARG A 52 -0.98 -9.51 19.18
C ARG A 52 -1.07 -11.01 18.85
N VAL A 53 0.08 -11.63 18.58
CA VAL A 53 0.18 -13.08 18.45
C VAL A 53 0.81 -13.65 19.74
N PRO A 54 0.12 -14.56 20.46
CA PRO A 54 0.64 -15.17 21.69
C PRO A 54 2.01 -15.85 21.47
N GLY A 55 2.96 -15.63 22.38
CA GLY A 55 4.32 -16.18 22.27
C GLY A 55 5.22 -15.51 21.23
N GLU A 56 4.72 -14.53 20.48
CA GLU A 56 5.45 -13.90 19.38
C GLU A 56 5.37 -12.36 19.41
N GLY A 57 5.06 -11.73 18.27
CA GLY A 57 5.04 -10.29 18.02
C GLY A 57 3.63 -9.75 17.75
N PHE A 58 3.55 -8.82 16.81
CA PHE A 58 2.29 -8.28 16.30
C PHE A 58 2.20 -8.47 14.79
N GLY A 59 0.99 -8.73 14.30
CA GLY A 59 0.68 -8.81 12.88
C GLY A 59 0.25 -7.47 12.27
N CYS A 60 -0.10 -7.50 10.98
CA CYS A 60 -0.57 -6.30 10.28
C CYS A 60 -2.01 -5.91 10.69
N TYR A 61 -2.82 -6.90 11.05
CA TYR A 61 -4.22 -6.80 11.46
C TYR A 61 -4.56 -7.89 12.49
N PRO A 62 -5.73 -7.81 13.17
CA PRO A 62 -6.16 -8.86 14.09
C PRO A 62 -6.28 -10.23 13.42
N GLY A 63 -5.65 -11.24 14.03
CA GLY A 63 -5.59 -12.61 13.53
C GLY A 63 -4.50 -12.89 12.48
N ASP A 64 -3.65 -11.92 12.16
CA ASP A 64 -2.48 -12.12 11.28
C ASP A 64 -1.30 -12.78 12.02
N SER A 65 -0.33 -13.29 11.26
CA SER A 65 0.97 -13.73 11.76
C SER A 65 1.86 -12.57 12.20
N SER A 66 2.84 -12.82 13.07
CA SER A 66 3.77 -11.78 13.54
C SER A 66 4.75 -11.35 12.46
N PHE A 67 5.02 -10.05 12.37
CA PHE A 67 6.08 -9.47 11.55
C PHE A 67 6.99 -8.59 12.40
N VAL A 68 8.30 -8.59 12.15
CA VAL A 68 9.26 -7.82 12.95
C VAL A 68 8.98 -6.32 12.82
N SER A 69 8.76 -5.83 11.59
CA SER A 69 8.40 -4.42 11.38
C SER A 69 7.12 -4.01 12.11
N ARG A 70 6.06 -4.83 12.01
CA ARG A 70 4.75 -4.57 12.63
C ARG A 70 4.83 -4.63 14.16
N THR A 71 5.63 -5.54 14.70
CA THR A 71 5.92 -5.62 16.13
C THR A 71 6.54 -4.32 16.64
N GLY A 72 7.52 -3.77 15.91
CA GLY A 72 8.15 -2.51 16.31
C GLY A 72 7.22 -1.30 16.21
N MET A 73 6.41 -1.24 15.16
CA MET A 73 5.38 -0.20 15.00
C MET A 73 4.33 -0.25 16.12
N ALA A 74 3.85 -1.45 16.47
CA ALA A 74 2.89 -1.65 17.56
C ALA A 74 3.48 -1.20 18.91
N VAL A 75 4.71 -1.62 19.22
CA VAL A 75 5.39 -1.26 20.48
C VAL A 75 5.64 0.25 20.57
N GLU A 76 6.06 0.88 19.48
CA GLU A 76 6.23 2.33 19.45
C GLU A 76 4.89 3.07 19.61
N ALA A 77 3.82 2.61 18.97
CA ALA A 77 2.49 3.21 19.13
C ALA A 77 1.99 3.09 20.58
N LEU A 78 2.17 1.93 21.22
CA LEU A 78 1.84 1.73 22.64
C LEU A 78 2.70 2.63 23.56
N PHE A 79 3.97 2.86 23.21
CA PHE A 79 4.84 3.80 23.92
C PHE A 79 4.32 5.24 23.79
N GLN A 80 3.96 5.67 22.57
CA GLN A 80 3.41 7.00 22.31
C GLN A 80 2.04 7.23 22.98
N LEU A 81 1.25 6.16 23.13
CA LEU A 81 -0.03 6.17 23.85
C LEU A 81 0.15 6.10 25.38
N GLY A 82 1.39 5.92 25.88
CA GLY A 82 1.69 5.92 27.31
C GLY A 82 1.37 4.61 28.03
N VAL A 83 1.04 3.55 27.31
CA VAL A 83 0.56 2.26 27.87
C VAL A 83 1.56 1.11 27.68
N LEU A 84 2.74 1.33 27.09
CA LEU A 84 3.71 0.26 26.85
C LEU A 84 4.11 -0.49 28.14
N ARG A 85 4.16 0.19 29.28
CA ARG A 85 4.52 -0.42 30.58
C ARG A 85 3.46 -1.40 31.10
N GLU A 86 2.25 -1.31 30.58
CA GLU A 86 1.13 -2.20 30.92
C GLU A 86 1.13 -3.46 30.04
N LEU A 87 2.01 -3.53 29.03
CA LEU A 87 2.12 -4.69 28.17
C LEU A 87 2.67 -5.89 28.95
N GLU A 88 1.86 -6.94 29.05
CA GLU A 88 2.24 -8.21 29.66
C GLU A 88 3.10 -9.07 28.71
N ASN A 89 3.83 -10.03 29.25
CA ASN A 89 4.59 -11.04 28.50
C ASN A 89 5.61 -10.45 27.51
N THR A 90 6.24 -9.31 27.85
CA THR A 90 7.25 -8.66 26.99
C THR A 90 8.49 -9.53 26.76
N ASP A 91 8.84 -10.42 27.70
CA ASP A 91 9.95 -11.37 27.52
C ASP A 91 9.69 -12.37 26.37
N GLU A 92 8.43 -12.69 26.04
CA GLU A 92 8.10 -13.51 24.87
C GLU A 92 8.39 -12.76 23.57
N ILE A 93 8.07 -11.46 23.50
CA ILE A 93 8.39 -10.59 22.36
C ILE A 93 9.90 -10.53 22.16
N VAL A 94 10.62 -10.30 23.26
CA VAL A 94 12.08 -10.22 23.27
C VAL A 94 12.68 -11.54 22.77
N SER A 95 12.24 -12.67 23.32
CA SER A 95 12.71 -14.00 22.92
C SER A 95 12.42 -14.29 21.45
N TRP A 96 11.22 -13.93 20.97
CA TRP A 96 10.84 -14.11 19.57
C TRP A 96 11.69 -13.23 18.64
N LEU A 97 11.87 -11.95 18.93
CA LEU A 97 12.71 -11.03 18.17
C LEU A 97 14.17 -11.49 18.12
N GLN A 98 14.72 -11.88 19.26
CA GLN A 98 16.08 -12.43 19.33
C GLN A 98 16.21 -13.72 18.51
N GLY A 99 15.18 -14.55 18.47
CA GLY A 99 15.09 -15.73 17.61
C GLY A 99 14.93 -15.43 16.11
N MET A 100 14.56 -14.20 15.73
CA MET A 100 14.54 -13.77 14.31
C MET A 100 15.92 -13.36 13.80
N GLN A 101 16.89 -13.15 14.70
CA GLN A 101 18.25 -12.80 14.32
C GLN A 101 18.95 -13.98 13.64
N GLN A 102 19.61 -13.71 12.51
CA GLN A 102 20.30 -14.70 11.69
C GLN A 102 21.81 -14.73 11.99
N PRO A 103 22.55 -15.78 11.55
CA PRO A 103 24.00 -15.87 11.77
C PRO A 103 24.83 -14.74 11.15
N ASP A 104 24.29 -14.05 10.14
CA ASP A 104 24.90 -12.87 9.53
C ASP A 104 24.75 -11.61 10.39
N GLY A 105 23.97 -11.68 11.47
CA GLY A 105 23.67 -10.60 12.40
C GLY A 105 22.42 -9.78 12.07
N GLY A 106 21.85 -9.94 10.87
CA GLY A 106 20.60 -9.29 10.47
C GLY A 106 19.37 -10.03 10.98
N PHE A 107 18.18 -9.57 10.61
CA PHE A 107 16.90 -10.11 11.10
C PHE A 107 15.98 -10.52 9.94
N LEU A 108 15.26 -11.62 10.13
CA LEU A 108 14.12 -11.98 9.28
C LEU A 108 12.94 -11.06 9.56
N GLU A 109 12.15 -10.76 8.53
CA GLU A 109 10.86 -10.08 8.73
C GLU A 109 9.82 -11.02 9.37
N ARG A 110 9.82 -12.28 8.93
CA ARG A 110 9.03 -13.40 9.46
C ARG A 110 9.75 -14.71 9.11
N ARG A 111 9.47 -15.79 9.85
CA ARG A 111 9.82 -17.14 9.41
C ARG A 111 9.24 -17.39 8.01
N ASP A 112 10.08 -17.90 7.13
CA ASP A 112 9.75 -18.22 5.73
C ASP A 112 9.17 -17.06 4.91
N TYR A 113 9.41 -15.81 5.31
CA TYR A 113 8.87 -14.65 4.61
C TYR A 113 9.22 -14.63 3.11
N TYR A 114 10.46 -14.99 2.78
CA TYR A 114 10.94 -15.08 1.41
C TYR A 114 10.79 -16.49 0.81
N ASN A 115 9.98 -17.38 1.39
CA ASN A 115 9.80 -18.78 0.96
C ASN A 115 11.14 -19.51 0.74
N GLY A 116 12.07 -19.33 1.68
CA GLY A 116 13.44 -19.88 1.61
C GLY A 116 14.34 -19.24 0.55
N LYS A 117 13.86 -18.26 -0.23
CA LYS A 117 14.69 -17.53 -1.20
C LYS A 117 15.60 -16.53 -0.47
N ARG A 118 16.87 -16.51 -0.85
CA ARG A 118 17.84 -15.54 -0.37
C ARG A 118 17.71 -14.23 -1.15
N LEU A 119 17.92 -13.11 -0.47
CA LEU A 119 18.16 -11.81 -1.08
C LEU A 119 19.51 -11.84 -1.83
N PRO A 120 19.80 -10.91 -2.75
CA PRO A 120 20.98 -11.04 -3.62
C PRO A 120 22.34 -11.01 -2.93
N TRP A 121 22.40 -10.55 -1.68
CA TRP A 121 23.60 -10.67 -0.86
C TRP A 121 23.72 -12.01 -0.11
N GLY A 122 22.91 -13.01 -0.49
CA GLY A 122 23.06 -14.41 -0.08
C GLY A 122 22.43 -14.76 1.27
N THR A 123 21.62 -13.87 1.85
CA THR A 123 20.98 -14.03 3.17
C THR A 123 19.48 -13.73 3.09
N MET A 124 18.71 -14.07 4.13
CA MET A 124 17.30 -13.70 4.25
C MET A 124 17.07 -12.46 5.14
N SER A 125 18.15 -11.85 5.63
CA SER A 125 18.10 -10.69 6.50
C SER A 125 17.94 -9.39 5.72
N ALA A 126 17.07 -8.50 6.20
CA ALA A 126 16.78 -7.21 5.58
C ALA A 126 17.05 -6.03 6.54
N LEU A 127 17.16 -4.80 6.02
CA LEU A 127 17.51 -3.61 6.80
C LEU A 127 16.32 -3.09 7.64
N GLU A 128 15.10 -3.10 7.09
CA GLU A 128 13.89 -2.68 7.84
C GLU A 128 13.63 -3.56 9.07
N PRO A 129 13.64 -4.92 8.97
CA PRO A 129 13.47 -5.77 10.15
C PRO A 129 14.59 -5.58 11.17
N ALA A 130 15.84 -5.37 10.74
CA ALA A 130 16.94 -5.12 11.66
C ALA A 130 16.74 -3.83 12.46
N TYR A 131 16.32 -2.75 11.79
CA TYR A 131 15.97 -1.49 12.44
C TYR A 131 14.86 -1.65 13.48
N TRP A 132 13.74 -2.27 13.08
CA TRP A 132 12.59 -2.43 13.96
C TRP A 132 12.88 -3.38 15.13
N ALA A 133 13.60 -4.49 14.91
CA ALA A 133 13.99 -5.40 15.98
C ALA A 133 14.86 -4.71 17.04
N VAL A 134 15.92 -4.01 16.61
CA VAL A 134 16.84 -3.30 17.51
C VAL A 134 16.09 -2.24 18.32
N ARG A 135 15.26 -1.44 17.65
CA ARG A 135 14.50 -0.36 18.30
C ARG A 135 13.49 -0.90 19.32
N THR A 136 12.82 -2.00 18.98
CA THR A 136 11.87 -2.67 19.89
C THR A 136 12.56 -3.25 21.11
N LEU A 137 13.69 -3.94 20.92
CA LEU A 137 14.49 -4.46 22.03
C LEU A 137 14.94 -3.34 22.97
N LYS A 138 15.33 -2.19 22.41
CA LYS A 138 15.69 -1.00 23.19
C LYS A 138 14.51 -0.45 24.01
N TYR A 139 13.29 -0.41 23.47
CA TYR A 139 12.09 -0.03 24.25
C TYR A 139 11.89 -0.91 25.48
N PHE A 140 12.28 -2.19 25.40
CA PHE A 140 12.24 -3.13 26.53
C PHE A 140 13.52 -3.17 27.38
N GLY A 141 14.49 -2.30 27.11
CA GLY A 141 15.79 -2.30 27.82
C GLY A 141 16.57 -3.61 27.59
N ARG A 142 16.47 -4.19 26.40
CA ARG A 142 17.16 -5.41 25.96
C ARG A 142 18.05 -5.12 24.77
N ALA A 143 18.96 -6.04 24.48
CA ALA A 143 19.87 -5.98 23.33
C ALA A 143 19.58 -7.14 22.35
N PRO A 144 20.00 -7.01 21.08
CA PRO A 144 20.09 -8.15 20.15
C PRO A 144 20.91 -9.29 20.74
N ALA A 145 20.58 -10.53 20.38
CA ALA A 145 21.33 -11.72 20.83
C ALA A 145 22.80 -11.67 20.39
N TYR A 146 23.05 -11.15 19.19
CA TYR A 146 24.38 -10.93 18.62
C TYR A 146 24.55 -9.46 18.20
N THR A 147 24.83 -8.58 19.17
CA THR A 147 24.87 -7.12 18.94
C THR A 147 25.96 -6.69 17.95
N THR A 148 27.18 -7.22 18.05
CA THR A 148 28.26 -6.91 17.09
C THR A 148 27.91 -7.39 15.68
N GLY A 149 27.20 -8.51 15.57
CA GLY A 149 26.69 -9.00 14.30
C GLY A 149 25.74 -8.03 13.61
N VAL A 150 24.89 -7.32 14.35
CA VAL A 150 24.03 -6.28 13.77
C VAL A 150 24.89 -5.22 13.10
N ALA A 151 25.94 -4.74 13.77
CA ALA A 151 26.83 -3.74 13.21
C ALA A 151 27.53 -4.24 11.95
N ASP A 152 28.04 -5.48 11.98
CA ASP A 152 28.72 -6.11 10.85
C ASP A 152 27.78 -6.28 9.65
N PHE A 153 26.56 -6.77 9.89
CA PHE A 153 25.50 -6.89 8.88
C PHE A 153 25.25 -5.56 8.18
N ILE A 154 24.95 -4.51 8.95
CA ILE A 154 24.62 -3.19 8.40
C ILE A 154 25.82 -2.58 7.64
N LYS A 155 27.01 -2.58 8.26
CA LYS A 155 28.23 -1.99 7.65
C LYS A 155 28.60 -2.68 6.35
N ALA A 156 28.42 -3.99 6.26
CA ALA A 156 28.70 -4.75 5.05
C ALA A 156 27.73 -4.44 3.90
N ARG A 157 26.67 -3.64 4.11
CA ARG A 157 25.74 -3.16 3.07
C ARG A 157 26.03 -1.74 2.59
N GLN A 158 27.02 -1.06 3.16
CA GLN A 158 27.43 0.23 2.63
C GLN A 158 28.11 0.06 1.27
N ARG A 159 27.80 0.95 0.33
CA ARG A 159 28.33 0.96 -1.04
C ARG A 159 29.32 2.12 -1.21
N ASP A 160 30.09 2.10 -2.30
CA ASP A 160 31.12 3.12 -2.58
C ASP A 160 30.58 4.56 -2.62
N SER A 161 29.30 4.72 -2.97
CA SER A 161 28.59 5.99 -2.98
C SER A 161 28.35 6.57 -1.56
N GLY A 162 28.49 5.74 -0.52
CA GLY A 162 28.12 6.03 0.86
C GLY A 162 26.73 5.52 1.24
N ALA A 163 25.83 5.30 0.28
CA ALA A 163 24.49 4.77 0.53
C ALA A 163 24.53 3.29 0.95
N PHE A 164 23.39 2.78 1.40
CA PHE A 164 23.23 1.37 1.77
C PHE A 164 22.37 0.63 0.75
N ASP A 165 22.69 -0.65 0.57
CA ASP A 165 22.01 -1.52 -0.37
C ASP A 165 20.49 -1.52 -0.14
N ALA A 166 19.73 -1.36 -1.22
CA ALA A 166 18.28 -1.33 -1.22
C ALA A 166 17.67 -2.50 -1.98
N TYR A 167 18.49 -3.47 -2.43
CA TYR A 167 18.01 -4.59 -3.22
C TYR A 167 17.31 -5.63 -2.34
N GLU A 168 16.17 -5.24 -1.79
CA GLU A 168 15.21 -6.15 -1.19
C GLU A 168 14.20 -6.56 -2.28
N ILE A 169 13.67 -7.79 -2.20
CA ILE A 169 12.83 -8.44 -3.24
C ILE A 169 11.53 -7.66 -3.59
N GLY A 170 11.28 -6.50 -2.96
CA GLY A 170 10.06 -5.73 -3.10
C GLY A 170 10.17 -4.32 -3.68
N TRP A 171 11.30 -3.81 -4.19
CA TRP A 171 11.35 -2.40 -4.69
C TRP A 171 11.92 -2.18 -6.10
N GLY A 172 11.77 -3.18 -6.97
CA GLY A 172 12.09 -3.05 -8.40
C GLY A 172 13.58 -3.12 -8.70
N GLY A 173 14.37 -3.66 -7.78
CA GLY A 173 15.80 -3.86 -7.97
C GLY A 173 16.65 -2.59 -7.85
N ALA A 174 16.13 -1.55 -7.18
CA ALA A 174 16.94 -0.41 -6.77
C ALA A 174 18.16 -0.88 -5.99
N ARG A 175 19.35 -0.45 -6.41
CA ARG A 175 20.60 -0.81 -5.71
C ARG A 175 20.82 0.04 -4.48
N GLU A 176 20.36 1.28 -4.52
CA GLU A 176 20.50 2.29 -3.48
C GLU A 176 19.20 3.07 -3.33
N ALA A 177 18.78 3.30 -2.08
CA ALA A 177 17.59 4.05 -1.76
C ALA A 177 17.77 4.84 -0.45
N VAL A 178 16.97 5.89 -0.31
CA VAL A 178 17.02 6.75 0.86
C VAL A 178 16.48 6.04 2.09
N TYR A 179 15.43 5.21 1.95
CA TYR A 179 14.84 4.46 3.05
C TYR A 179 15.82 3.43 3.65
N SER A 180 16.57 2.70 2.81
CA SER A 180 17.54 1.69 3.27
C SER A 180 18.72 2.35 3.97
N THR A 181 19.16 3.48 3.43
CA THR A 181 20.20 4.33 4.03
C THR A 181 19.75 4.87 5.39
N TYR A 182 18.49 5.31 5.51
CA TYR A 182 17.91 5.70 6.79
C TYR A 182 17.91 4.54 7.81
N TRP A 183 17.38 3.37 7.45
CA TRP A 183 17.32 2.23 8.37
C TRP A 183 18.70 1.79 8.84
N ALA A 184 19.69 1.77 7.95
CA ALA A 184 21.07 1.46 8.31
C ALA A 184 21.66 2.48 9.31
N VAL A 185 21.55 3.77 8.99
CA VAL A 185 22.03 4.87 9.85
C VAL A 185 21.34 4.84 11.23
N ALA A 186 20.01 4.68 11.24
CA ALA A 186 19.23 4.62 12.47
C ALA A 186 19.60 3.39 13.31
N THR A 187 19.75 2.22 12.70
CA THR A 187 20.13 0.99 13.40
C THR A 187 21.49 1.14 14.09
N LEU A 188 22.51 1.63 13.37
CA LEU A 188 23.85 1.87 13.93
C LEU A 188 23.79 2.88 15.08
N LYS A 189 22.99 3.94 14.94
CA LYS A 189 22.80 4.94 15.99
C LYS A 189 22.12 4.35 17.23
N GLU A 190 21.13 3.50 17.06
CA GLU A 190 20.39 2.87 18.16
C GLU A 190 21.27 1.95 19.00
N ILE A 191 22.21 1.22 18.38
CA ILE A 191 23.19 0.35 19.07
C ILE A 191 24.48 1.07 19.49
N GLY A 192 24.60 2.38 19.22
CA GLY A 192 25.76 3.19 19.61
C GLY A 192 27.02 2.96 18.77
N GLU A 193 26.88 2.42 17.57
CA GLU A 193 27.99 2.15 16.64
C GLU A 193 28.28 3.35 15.72
N PRO A 194 29.55 3.56 15.33
CA PRO A 194 29.89 4.59 14.35
C PRO A 194 29.33 4.24 12.98
N ILE A 195 28.84 5.27 12.28
CA ILE A 195 28.36 5.15 10.91
C ILE A 195 29.57 5.24 9.96
N PRO A 196 29.85 4.19 9.17
CA PRO A 196 30.98 4.19 8.25
C PRO A 196 30.81 5.25 7.17
N ASP A 197 31.90 5.89 6.75
CA ASP A 197 31.92 6.93 5.72
C ASP A 197 30.80 7.99 5.84
N SER A 198 30.45 8.41 7.07
CA SER A 198 29.31 9.30 7.35
C SER A 198 29.28 10.58 6.50
N ALA A 199 30.44 11.14 6.15
CA ALA A 199 30.55 12.28 5.25
C ALA A 199 30.06 11.96 3.82
N LYS A 200 30.35 10.76 3.30
CA LYS A 200 29.82 10.30 2.01
C LYS A 200 28.31 10.06 2.10
N VAL A 201 27.82 9.51 3.21
CA VAL A 201 26.37 9.33 3.44
C VAL A 201 25.66 10.68 3.34
N VAL A 202 26.16 11.71 4.02
CA VAL A 202 25.59 13.08 3.98
C VAL A 202 25.65 13.65 2.55
N ALA A 203 26.78 13.51 1.86
CA ALA A 203 26.93 14.00 0.49
C ALA A 203 25.96 13.30 -0.47
N TRP A 204 25.80 11.98 -0.34
CA TRP A 204 24.87 11.19 -1.14
C TRP A 204 23.41 11.57 -0.88
N LEU A 205 23.02 11.73 0.39
CA LEU A 205 21.66 12.13 0.78
C LEU A 205 21.31 13.50 0.20
N ARG A 206 22.20 14.49 0.32
CA ARG A 206 21.98 15.83 -0.25
C ARG A 206 21.83 15.81 -1.77
N LYS A 207 22.59 14.94 -2.46
CA LYS A 207 22.44 14.74 -3.91
C LYS A 207 21.05 14.21 -4.32
N GLN A 208 20.31 13.58 -3.40
CA GLN A 208 18.93 13.14 -3.66
C GLN A 208 17.91 14.28 -3.53
N GLN A 209 18.30 15.44 -2.99
CA GLN A 209 17.42 16.61 -2.94
C GLN A 209 17.24 17.16 -4.35
N ASP A 210 15.99 17.31 -4.80
CA ASP A 210 15.71 17.98 -6.05
C ASP A 210 15.89 19.50 -5.86
N THR A 211 16.76 20.07 -6.70
CA THR A 211 17.16 21.47 -6.63
C THR A 211 16.45 22.34 -7.67
N SER A 212 15.57 21.78 -8.49
CA SER A 212 14.75 22.56 -9.41
C SER A 212 13.73 23.43 -8.66
N GLU A 213 13.21 24.47 -9.34
CA GLU A 213 12.26 25.39 -8.71
C GLU A 213 11.00 24.65 -8.25
N ARG A 214 10.59 24.88 -6.99
CA ARG A 214 9.42 24.27 -6.32
C ARG A 214 9.53 22.78 -5.97
N ARG A 215 10.70 22.17 -6.11
CA ARG A 215 10.90 20.73 -5.85
C ARG A 215 11.90 20.40 -4.76
N GLY A 216 11.90 21.14 -3.65
CA GLY A 216 12.88 20.94 -2.58
C GLY A 216 12.83 19.59 -1.84
N GLY A 217 11.95 18.66 -2.22
CA GLY A 217 11.88 17.31 -1.67
C GLY A 217 13.04 16.41 -2.11
N PHE A 218 13.03 15.16 -1.66
CA PHE A 218 14.06 14.18 -1.98
C PHE A 218 13.48 13.00 -2.74
N ARG A 219 14.30 12.45 -3.64
CA ARG A 219 14.01 11.22 -4.37
C ARG A 219 14.06 10.03 -3.43
N LEU A 220 13.18 9.04 -3.63
CA LEU A 220 13.18 7.85 -2.79
C LEU A 220 14.29 6.87 -3.21
N SER A 221 14.52 6.72 -4.51
CA SER A 221 15.56 5.89 -5.09
C SER A 221 16.08 6.47 -6.40
N VAL A 222 17.36 6.23 -6.69
CA VAL A 222 18.02 6.67 -7.92
C VAL A 222 17.47 5.95 -9.15
N ASP A 223 17.10 4.66 -9.00
CA ASP A 223 16.87 3.76 -10.13
C ASP A 223 15.40 3.77 -10.60
N ASN A 224 14.43 3.77 -9.65
CA ASN A 224 13.02 3.52 -9.97
C ASN A 224 12.05 4.62 -9.51
N PHE A 225 12.44 5.42 -8.50
CA PHE A 225 11.61 6.47 -7.92
C PHE A 225 12.39 7.79 -7.89
N ASN A 226 12.82 8.19 -9.08
CA ASN A 226 13.78 9.29 -9.31
C ASN A 226 13.12 10.68 -9.31
N TYR A 227 12.04 10.85 -8.56
CA TYR A 227 11.31 12.11 -8.39
C TYR A 227 11.14 12.43 -6.90
N ALA A 228 11.04 13.71 -6.56
CA ALA A 228 10.84 14.15 -5.20
C ALA A 228 9.50 13.61 -4.64
N SER A 229 9.54 13.01 -3.45
CA SER A 229 8.37 12.42 -2.81
C SER A 229 8.38 12.70 -1.31
N VAL A 230 7.23 12.63 -0.66
CA VAL A 230 7.11 12.76 0.80
C VAL A 230 7.92 11.66 1.52
N PRO A 231 7.86 10.37 1.13
CA PRO A 231 8.69 9.33 1.74
C PRO A 231 10.19 9.54 1.55
N GLY A 232 10.63 9.90 0.34
CA GLY A 232 12.04 10.19 0.07
C GLY A 232 12.53 11.36 0.92
N THR A 233 11.71 12.41 1.02
CA THR A 233 11.99 13.60 1.83
C THR A 233 12.12 13.26 3.31
N PHE A 234 11.18 12.50 3.86
CA PHE A 234 11.19 12.10 5.26
C PHE A 234 12.42 11.30 5.64
N HIS A 235 12.70 10.21 4.91
CA HIS A 235 13.84 9.36 5.20
C HIS A 235 15.17 10.10 5.04
N ALA A 236 15.29 10.99 4.05
CA ALA A 236 16.50 11.77 3.86
C ALA A 236 16.73 12.77 5.00
N VAL A 237 15.70 13.52 5.37
CA VAL A 237 15.79 14.50 6.46
C VAL A 237 16.07 13.80 7.79
N GLN A 238 15.44 12.66 8.05
CA GLN A 238 15.67 11.89 9.27
C GLN A 238 17.10 11.33 9.34
N ALA A 239 17.61 10.75 8.25
CA ALA A 239 18.98 10.26 8.18
C ALA A 239 20.00 11.41 8.35
N LEU A 240 19.77 12.55 7.69
CA LEU A 240 20.60 13.75 7.85
C LEU A 240 20.59 14.23 9.31
N ALA A 241 19.43 14.29 9.96
CA ALA A 241 19.31 14.70 11.36
C ALA A 241 20.09 13.76 12.30
N LEU A 242 20.01 12.44 12.10
CA LEU A 242 20.78 11.45 12.87
C LEU A 242 22.30 11.59 12.67
N LEU A 243 22.72 12.09 11.51
CA LEU A 243 24.11 12.40 11.16
C LEU A 243 24.56 13.80 11.63
N GLY A 244 23.68 14.58 12.29
CA GLY A 244 23.98 15.96 12.69
C GLY A 244 24.08 16.93 11.50
N ALA A 245 23.45 16.60 10.37
CA ALA A 245 23.43 17.39 9.15
C ALA A 245 22.01 17.90 8.84
N MET A 246 21.92 18.86 7.92
CA MET A 246 20.67 19.40 7.40
C MET A 246 20.57 19.20 5.88
N PRO A 247 19.34 19.22 5.32
CA PRO A 247 19.13 19.39 3.88
C PRO A 247 19.93 20.59 3.34
N GLU A 248 20.27 20.56 2.06
CA GLU A 248 20.96 21.68 1.41
C GLU A 248 20.03 22.91 1.31
N ARG A 249 18.74 22.66 1.03
CA ARG A 249 17.71 23.71 0.90
C ARG A 249 16.53 23.43 1.84
N PRO A 250 16.68 23.57 3.17
CA PRO A 250 15.64 23.18 4.13
C PRO A 250 14.34 23.98 3.99
N ARG A 251 14.43 25.26 3.57
CA ARG A 251 13.25 26.08 3.29
C ARG A 251 12.45 25.57 2.10
N GLU A 252 13.11 25.00 1.10
CA GLU A 252 12.45 24.43 -0.08
C GLU A 252 11.81 23.07 0.26
N VAL A 253 12.34 22.32 1.23
CA VAL A 253 11.66 21.13 1.77
C VAL A 253 10.29 21.51 2.36
N LYS A 254 10.23 22.54 3.21
CA LYS A 254 8.94 23.03 3.76
C LYS A 254 7.98 23.43 2.64
N LYS A 255 8.47 24.19 1.65
CA LYS A 255 7.64 24.61 0.52
C LYS A 255 7.10 23.44 -0.29
N PHE A 256 7.93 22.42 -0.54
CA PHE A 256 7.51 21.19 -1.23
C PHE A 256 6.36 20.51 -0.48
N LEU A 257 6.55 20.23 0.83
CA LEU A 257 5.53 19.55 1.63
C LEU A 257 4.22 20.32 1.73
N LEU A 258 4.27 21.65 1.83
CA LEU A 258 3.07 22.51 1.96
C LEU A 258 2.51 23.00 0.61
N SER A 259 3.02 22.48 -0.50
CA SER A 259 2.50 22.78 -1.83
C SER A 259 1.44 21.76 -2.23
N ALA A 260 0.82 21.99 -3.39
CA ALA A 260 -0.14 21.03 -3.98
C ALA A 260 0.50 19.71 -4.43
N TYR A 261 1.84 19.57 -4.33
CA TYR A 261 2.58 18.32 -4.56
C TYR A 261 2.80 17.52 -3.26
N GLY A 262 2.23 17.97 -2.15
CA GLY A 262 2.54 17.47 -0.83
C GLY A 262 1.30 17.36 0.04
N GLN A 263 0.55 18.46 0.22
CA GLN A 263 -0.65 18.50 1.05
C GLN A 263 -1.91 18.69 0.20
N GLU A 264 -2.88 17.83 0.43
CA GLU A 264 -4.14 17.80 -0.29
C GLU A 264 -5.19 18.77 0.29
N PRO A 265 -6.24 19.10 -0.49
CA PRO A 265 -7.34 19.93 -0.01
C PRO A 265 -8.05 19.43 1.25
N ASP A 266 -8.00 18.12 1.50
CA ASP A 266 -8.62 17.46 2.67
C ASP A 266 -7.79 17.57 3.96
N GLY A 267 -6.57 18.10 3.88
CA GLY A 267 -5.66 18.31 5.00
C GLY A 267 -4.58 17.23 5.17
N GLY A 268 -4.77 16.06 4.56
CA GLY A 268 -3.76 15.01 4.52
C GLY A 268 -2.66 15.29 3.49
N PHE A 269 -1.67 14.40 3.41
CA PHE A 269 -0.56 14.53 2.48
C PHE A 269 -0.51 13.33 1.53
N GLU A 270 -0.19 13.59 0.26
CA GLU A 270 0.00 12.57 -0.77
C GLU A 270 1.48 12.12 -0.86
N VAL A 271 1.77 11.14 -1.72
CA VAL A 271 3.15 10.68 -1.97
C VAL A 271 4.02 11.79 -2.61
N GLY A 272 3.38 12.72 -3.32
CA GLY A 272 3.99 13.70 -4.19
C GLY A 272 4.28 13.12 -5.57
N HIS A 273 4.38 14.01 -6.57
CA HIS A 273 4.42 13.62 -7.97
C HIS A 273 5.38 14.48 -8.81
N GLY A 274 5.84 13.93 -9.94
CA GLY A 274 6.59 14.68 -10.95
C GLY A 274 5.67 15.51 -11.87
N ASP A 275 6.24 16.40 -12.69
CA ASP A 275 5.49 17.30 -13.61
C ASP A 275 4.71 16.52 -14.67
N ASP A 276 5.13 15.28 -14.97
CA ASP A 276 4.50 14.43 -15.99
C ASP A 276 3.49 13.43 -15.41
N TRP A 277 3.23 13.51 -14.10
CA TRP A 277 2.41 12.55 -13.38
C TRP A 277 0.96 13.04 -13.25
N ASN A 278 0.32 13.34 -14.38
CA ASN A 278 -1.03 13.92 -14.43
C ASN A 278 -2.18 12.89 -14.38
N ASN A 279 -1.87 11.61 -14.20
CA ASN A 279 -2.83 10.50 -14.39
C ASN A 279 -3.00 9.57 -13.17
N PHE A 280 -2.44 9.92 -12.01
CA PHE A 280 -2.73 9.17 -10.80
C PHE A 280 -3.57 10.04 -9.88
N ASP A 281 -4.53 9.39 -9.26
CA ASP A 281 -5.45 10.00 -8.32
C ASP A 281 -4.67 10.63 -7.16
N HIS A 282 -4.87 11.93 -6.96
CA HIS A 282 -4.35 12.69 -5.83
C HIS A 282 -5.15 12.32 -4.58
N TYR A 283 -4.57 11.50 -3.71
CA TYR A 283 -5.20 11.16 -2.44
C TYR A 283 -4.21 11.14 -1.29
N SER A 284 -4.70 11.63 -0.15
CA SER A 284 -3.97 11.63 1.10
C SER A 284 -3.73 10.22 1.63
N LEU A 285 -2.53 10.02 2.16
CA LEU A 285 -2.08 8.77 2.76
C LEU A 285 -1.65 8.99 4.21
N THR A 286 -2.05 8.08 5.11
CA THR A 286 -1.71 8.20 6.53
C THR A 286 -0.19 8.18 6.74
N GLU A 287 0.50 7.38 5.93
CA GLU A 287 1.95 7.33 5.84
C GLU A 287 2.58 8.68 5.47
N CYS A 288 2.11 9.29 4.38
CA CYS A 288 2.66 10.55 3.90
C CYS A 288 2.33 11.69 4.84
N THR A 289 1.13 11.70 5.45
CA THR A 289 0.75 12.68 6.47
C THR A 289 1.69 12.63 7.67
N TRP A 290 1.95 11.44 8.21
CA TRP A 290 2.90 11.27 9.32
C TRP A 290 4.32 11.69 8.93
N MET A 291 4.79 11.27 7.75
CA MET A 291 6.12 11.58 7.23
C MET A 291 6.32 13.09 7.03
N ALA A 292 5.33 13.79 6.47
CA ALA A 292 5.39 15.22 6.26
C ALA A 292 5.39 16.00 7.58
N VAL A 293 4.47 15.70 8.50
CA VAL A 293 4.39 16.34 9.82
C VAL A 293 5.68 16.11 10.61
N SER A 294 6.21 14.89 10.59
CA SER A 294 7.49 14.54 11.23
C SER A 294 8.65 15.33 10.63
N THR A 295 8.70 15.44 9.30
CA THR A 295 9.72 16.21 8.60
C THR A 295 9.68 17.70 8.99
N LEU A 296 8.49 18.30 8.97
CA LEU A 296 8.28 19.70 9.36
C LEU A 296 8.74 19.95 10.80
N ARG A 297 8.45 19.03 11.72
CA ARG A 297 8.93 19.10 13.11
C ARG A 297 10.46 19.01 13.19
N MET A 298 11.08 18.07 12.48
CA MET A 298 12.55 17.92 12.45
C MET A 298 13.28 19.15 11.88
N LEU A 299 12.64 19.86 10.95
CA LEU A 299 13.16 21.12 10.40
C LEU A 299 12.98 22.33 11.33
N GLY A 300 12.35 22.15 12.50
CA GLY A 300 12.04 23.25 13.42
C GLY A 300 10.91 24.15 12.92
N THR A 301 10.10 23.68 11.98
CA THR A 301 8.98 24.42 11.38
C THR A 301 7.71 23.55 11.38
N PRO A 302 7.20 23.17 12.56
CA PRO A 302 6.01 22.32 12.64
C PRO A 302 4.82 22.96 11.91
N LEU A 303 3.89 22.12 11.44
CA LEU A 303 2.65 22.57 10.81
C LEU A 303 1.85 23.43 11.81
N ALA A 304 1.50 24.65 11.41
CA ALA A 304 0.84 25.63 12.26
C ALA A 304 -0.57 25.97 11.76
N GLU A 305 -1.41 26.52 12.64
CA GLU A 305 -2.74 27.03 12.25
C GLU A 305 -2.66 28.22 11.27
N SER A 306 -1.51 28.91 11.23
CA SER A 306 -1.28 30.02 10.32
C SER A 306 -0.85 29.60 8.91
N ASP A 307 -0.59 28.31 8.67
CA ASP A 307 -0.22 27.79 7.35
C ASP A 307 -1.49 27.67 6.47
N THR A 308 -2.08 28.81 6.08
CA THR A 308 -3.35 28.91 5.33
C THR A 308 -3.17 29.33 3.86
N SER A 309 -2.00 29.05 3.29
CA SER A 309 -1.75 29.37 1.87
C SER A 309 -2.74 28.61 0.98
N ARG A 310 -2.92 29.03 -0.28
CA ARG A 310 -3.87 28.38 -1.21
C ARG A 310 -3.69 26.85 -1.32
N ALA A 311 -2.48 26.34 -1.08
CA ALA A 311 -2.16 24.91 -1.09
C ALA A 311 -2.01 24.30 0.32
N ALA A 312 -1.53 25.08 1.30
CA ALA A 312 -1.29 24.57 2.65
C ALA A 312 -2.58 24.60 3.48
N ARG A 313 -2.85 23.51 4.18
CA ARG A 313 -3.95 23.43 5.14
C ARG A 313 -3.43 23.56 6.57
N PRO A 314 -4.18 24.23 7.46
CA PRO A 314 -3.79 24.39 8.84
C PRO A 314 -3.69 23.05 9.58
N ARG A 315 -3.02 23.08 10.72
CA ARG A 315 -2.82 21.93 11.61
C ARG A 315 -4.15 21.24 11.98
N SER A 316 -5.22 22.01 12.23
CA SER A 316 -6.55 21.47 12.53
C SER A 316 -7.12 20.56 11.44
N ASP A 317 -6.90 20.91 10.17
CA ASP A 317 -7.45 20.19 9.03
C ASP A 317 -6.73 18.85 8.86
N CYS A 318 -5.40 18.85 9.03
CA CYS A 318 -4.60 17.62 9.05
C CYS A 318 -5.02 16.68 10.19
N ALA A 319 -5.30 17.22 11.38
CA ALA A 319 -5.80 16.42 12.51
C ALA A 319 -7.22 15.89 12.25
N ALA A 320 -8.10 16.70 11.64
CA ALA A 320 -9.44 16.28 11.26
C ALA A 320 -9.41 15.16 10.21
N TRP A 321 -8.52 15.26 9.23
CA TRP A 321 -8.27 14.21 8.25
C TRP A 321 -7.79 12.91 8.89
N LEU A 322 -6.80 12.98 9.80
CA LEU A 322 -6.35 11.80 10.55
C LEU A 322 -7.49 11.18 11.38
N GLY A 323 -8.39 12.00 11.92
CA GLY A 323 -9.59 11.51 12.60
C GLY A 323 -10.60 10.84 11.67
N SER A 324 -10.70 11.28 10.41
CA SER A 324 -11.64 10.70 9.43
C SER A 324 -11.19 9.33 8.91
N VAL A 325 -9.89 9.02 8.95
CA VAL A 325 -9.35 7.69 8.62
C VAL A 325 -9.36 6.72 9.80
N GLN A 326 -9.86 7.12 10.98
CA GLN A 326 -10.02 6.19 12.10
C GLN A 326 -11.30 5.36 11.93
N ASN A 327 -11.15 4.05 11.92
CA ASN A 327 -12.28 3.14 11.80
C ASN A 327 -12.99 2.92 13.16
N PRO A 328 -14.25 2.42 13.14
CA PRO A 328 -14.98 2.03 14.34
C PRO A 328 -14.21 1.07 15.26
N ASP A 329 -13.39 0.18 14.70
CA ASP A 329 -12.55 -0.77 15.46
C ASP A 329 -11.40 -0.11 16.23
N GLY A 330 -11.18 1.20 16.06
CA GLY A 330 -10.16 1.99 16.74
C GLY A 330 -8.80 2.06 16.01
N GLY A 331 -8.58 1.22 15.00
CA GLY A 331 -7.43 1.31 14.11
C GLY A 331 -7.60 2.42 13.06
N PHE A 332 -6.56 2.65 12.27
CA PHE A 332 -6.57 3.67 11.21
C PHE A 332 -6.36 3.03 9.84
N ALA A 333 -7.15 3.51 8.89
CA ALA A 333 -7.02 3.23 7.48
C ALA A 333 -5.81 3.93 6.87
N ARG A 334 -5.35 3.41 5.74
CA ARG A 334 -4.26 4.02 4.96
C ARG A 334 -4.70 5.21 4.12
N VAL A 335 -5.91 5.13 3.57
CA VAL A 335 -6.50 6.13 2.67
C VAL A 335 -7.82 6.61 3.28
N GLY A 336 -8.05 7.93 3.17
CA GLY A 336 -9.31 8.59 3.53
C GLY A 336 -10.47 8.21 2.62
N VAL A 337 -11.67 8.65 3.00
CA VAL A 337 -12.82 8.57 2.12
C VAL A 337 -12.71 9.68 1.07
N THR A 338 -12.63 9.31 -0.20
CA THR A 338 -12.68 10.24 -1.34
C THR A 338 -13.86 9.89 -2.26
N ASP A 339 -14.15 10.72 -3.25
CA ASP A 339 -15.14 10.39 -4.29
C ASP A 339 -14.79 9.08 -5.04
N GLN A 340 -13.51 8.69 -5.03
CA GLN A 340 -13.02 7.44 -5.63
C GLN A 340 -12.87 6.29 -4.62
N THR A 341 -12.81 6.61 -3.33
CA THR A 341 -12.73 5.65 -2.23
C THR A 341 -13.85 5.96 -1.24
N PRO A 342 -15.12 5.63 -1.56
CA PRO A 342 -16.26 6.01 -0.72
C PRO A 342 -16.23 5.38 0.67
N LEU A 343 -15.30 4.44 0.90
CA LEU A 343 -15.07 3.72 2.14
C LEU A 343 -13.61 3.86 2.55
N ALA A 344 -13.41 4.21 3.83
CA ALA A 344 -12.11 4.14 4.45
C ALA A 344 -11.56 2.72 4.29
N GLY A 345 -10.26 2.62 4.03
CA GLY A 345 -9.60 1.32 3.99
C GLY A 345 -9.72 0.56 5.32
N PRO A 346 -9.48 -0.76 5.33
CA PRO A 346 -9.39 -1.50 6.57
C PRO A 346 -8.28 -0.91 7.45
N SER A 347 -8.45 -1.02 8.77
CA SER A 347 -7.41 -0.67 9.72
C SER A 347 -6.19 -1.57 9.54
N GLU A 348 -5.00 -0.98 9.58
CA GLU A 348 -3.74 -1.71 9.56
C GLU A 348 -2.70 -1.12 10.53
N MET A 349 -1.71 -1.93 10.90
CA MET A 349 -0.78 -1.57 11.98
C MET A 349 0.13 -0.39 11.59
N ARG A 350 0.60 -0.35 10.34
CA ARG A 350 1.45 0.75 9.85
C ARG A 350 0.70 2.08 9.88
N SER A 351 -0.48 2.15 9.25
CA SER A 351 -1.30 3.35 9.29
C SER A 351 -1.71 3.74 10.70
N THR A 352 -2.05 2.78 11.58
CA THR A 352 -2.36 3.05 12.98
C THR A 352 -1.20 3.71 13.73
N TRP A 353 0.01 3.14 13.60
CA TRP A 353 1.21 3.71 14.21
C TRP A 353 1.52 5.12 13.69
N GLN A 354 1.42 5.31 12.37
CA GLN A 354 1.64 6.60 11.73
C GLN A 354 0.64 7.66 12.18
N ALA A 355 -0.65 7.33 12.21
CA ALA A 355 -1.69 8.25 12.66
C ALA A 355 -1.50 8.67 14.13
N VAL A 356 -1.21 7.71 15.02
CA VAL A 356 -0.91 8.00 16.43
C VAL A 356 0.30 8.93 16.55
N GLY A 357 1.38 8.65 15.83
CA GLY A 357 2.58 9.49 15.81
C GLY A 357 2.30 10.89 15.29
N ALA A 358 1.51 11.01 14.21
CA ALA A 358 1.18 12.27 13.59
C ALA A 358 0.33 13.14 14.53
N LEU A 359 -0.72 12.56 15.11
CA LEU A 359 -1.58 13.26 16.09
C LEU A 359 -0.79 13.74 17.30
N LYS A 360 0.16 12.94 17.81
CA LYS A 360 1.05 13.37 18.89
C LYS A 360 1.95 14.54 18.50
N LEU A 361 2.51 14.53 17.28
CA LEU A 361 3.33 15.63 16.77
C LEU A 361 2.53 16.90 16.49
N LEU A 362 1.25 16.75 16.14
CA LEU A 362 0.29 17.85 16.00
C LEU A 362 -0.22 18.35 17.36
N GLU A 363 0.16 17.71 18.47
CA GLU A 363 -0.32 18.05 19.82
C GLU A 363 -1.84 17.93 19.94
N VAL A 364 -2.41 16.90 19.29
CA VAL A 364 -3.83 16.54 19.34
C VAL A 364 -3.98 15.17 19.99
N GLU A 365 -5.04 14.99 20.79
CA GLU A 365 -5.34 13.66 21.34
C GLU A 365 -5.74 12.69 20.23
N VAL A 366 -5.42 11.42 20.42
CA VAL A 366 -5.91 10.38 19.51
C VAL A 366 -7.42 10.31 19.64
N PRO A 367 -8.20 10.45 18.55
CA PRO A 367 -9.64 10.45 18.64
C PRO A 367 -10.16 9.10 19.11
N ARG A 368 -11.34 9.11 19.75
CA ARG A 368 -12.12 7.91 20.02
C ARG A 368 -13.26 7.84 18.99
N PRO A 369 -13.42 6.73 18.25
CA PRO A 369 -14.54 6.60 17.32
C PRO A 369 -15.86 6.68 18.09
N LEU A 370 -16.85 7.40 17.53
CA LEU A 370 -18.16 7.61 18.17
C LEU A 370 -18.91 6.29 18.40
N ASN A 371 -18.79 5.37 17.44
CA ASN A 371 -19.38 4.04 17.49
C ASN A 371 -18.25 3.02 17.57
N ALA A 372 -17.54 2.99 18.70
CA ALA A 372 -16.43 2.04 18.87
C ALA A 372 -16.94 0.60 18.78
N GLU A 373 -16.38 -0.17 17.86
CA GLU A 373 -16.62 -1.60 17.69
C GLU A 373 -15.48 -2.39 18.36
N GLU A 374 -15.78 -3.59 18.85
CA GLU A 374 -14.72 -4.46 19.36
C GLU A 374 -13.88 -5.00 18.19
N PRO A 375 -12.53 -4.89 18.25
CA PRO A 375 -11.67 -5.49 17.26
C PRO A 375 -11.97 -6.99 17.16
N VAL A 376 -12.27 -7.45 15.96
CA VAL A 376 -12.63 -8.86 15.77
C VAL A 376 -11.34 -9.68 15.70
N ASN A 377 -10.98 -10.28 16.83
CA ASN A 377 -9.73 -11.03 17.08
C ASN A 377 -9.45 -12.20 16.14
N GLU A 378 -10.49 -12.79 15.53
CA GLU A 378 -10.35 -14.05 14.81
C GLU A 378 -10.76 -13.91 13.35
N VAL A 379 -9.91 -14.43 12.46
CA VAL A 379 -10.35 -14.89 11.15
C VAL A 379 -11.15 -16.16 11.42
N ARG A 380 -12.47 -16.06 11.61
CA ARG A 380 -13.30 -17.27 11.54
C ARG A 380 -13.07 -17.87 10.15
N VAL A 381 -12.36 -18.99 10.09
CA VAL A 381 -12.21 -19.79 8.87
C VAL A 381 -13.57 -20.39 8.55
N HIS A 382 -14.44 -19.61 7.93
CA HIS A 382 -15.63 -20.14 7.27
C HIS A 382 -15.14 -20.91 6.03
N THR A 383 -15.48 -22.20 5.98
CA THR A 383 -15.31 -23.02 4.78
C THR A 383 -16.34 -22.53 3.78
N PRO A 384 -15.94 -21.92 2.65
CA PRO A 384 -16.90 -21.45 1.67
C PRO A 384 -17.75 -22.62 1.18
N LEU A 385 -19.07 -22.41 1.05
CA LEU A 385 -20.01 -23.42 0.56
C LEU A 385 -19.67 -23.92 -0.85
N HIS A 386 -18.93 -23.10 -1.62
CA HIS A 386 -18.46 -23.41 -2.96
C HIS A 386 -16.98 -23.02 -3.09
N ARG A 387 -16.15 -23.96 -3.59
CA ARG A 387 -14.75 -23.67 -3.90
C ARG A 387 -14.68 -22.81 -5.16
N HIS A 388 -14.24 -21.57 -5.04
CA HIS A 388 -13.93 -20.75 -6.21
C HIS A 388 -12.68 -21.33 -6.89
N PRO A 389 -12.66 -21.51 -8.24
CA PRO A 389 -11.55 -22.17 -8.93
C PRO A 389 -10.23 -21.38 -8.91
N THR A 390 -10.28 -20.08 -8.62
CA THR A 390 -9.10 -19.20 -8.54
C THR A 390 -8.75 -18.70 -7.14
N VAL A 391 -9.61 -18.90 -6.13
CA VAL A 391 -9.29 -18.57 -4.73
C VAL A 391 -8.89 -19.87 -4.05
N HIS A 392 -7.65 -19.94 -3.56
CA HIS A 392 -7.19 -20.99 -2.67
C HIS A 392 -7.97 -20.89 -1.35
N ASN A 393 -9.14 -21.52 -1.30
CA ASN A 393 -10.02 -21.53 -0.12
C ASN A 393 -9.38 -22.15 1.13
N ASP A 394 -8.24 -22.83 0.97
CA ASP A 394 -7.43 -23.41 2.04
C ASP A 394 -6.34 -22.44 2.53
N ASP A 395 -6.13 -21.30 1.85
CA ASP A 395 -5.23 -20.25 2.26
C ASP A 395 -5.97 -19.24 3.16
N PRO A 396 -5.69 -19.20 4.47
CA PRO A 396 -6.38 -18.34 5.42
C PRO A 396 -6.20 -16.85 5.12
N VAL A 397 -5.13 -16.47 4.42
CA VAL A 397 -4.85 -15.09 4.00
C VAL A 397 -5.79 -14.69 2.85
N GLU A 398 -6.00 -15.60 1.91
CA GLU A 398 -6.92 -15.42 0.79
C GLU A 398 -8.38 -15.23 1.25
N VAL A 399 -8.80 -16.11 2.16
CA VAL A 399 -10.13 -16.06 2.76
C VAL A 399 -10.31 -14.81 3.62
N TRP A 400 -9.25 -14.34 4.29
CA TRP A 400 -9.29 -13.12 5.09
C TRP A 400 -9.59 -11.88 4.24
N ALA A 401 -8.85 -11.63 3.16
CA ALA A 401 -9.01 -10.37 2.45
C ALA A 401 -10.30 -10.34 1.64
N TYR A 402 -10.78 -11.47 1.13
CA TYR A 402 -12.12 -11.53 0.58
C TYR A 402 -13.17 -11.10 1.63
N ARG A 403 -13.07 -11.59 2.88
CA ARG A 403 -14.09 -11.32 3.91
C ARG A 403 -14.00 -9.99 4.62
N ARG A 404 -12.79 -9.47 4.82
CA ARG A 404 -12.59 -8.23 5.60
C ARG A 404 -12.48 -7.00 4.73
N ILE A 405 -12.15 -7.20 3.46
CA ILE A 405 -11.93 -6.11 2.52
C ILE A 405 -12.99 -6.15 1.44
N ALA A 406 -13.01 -7.18 0.58
CA ALA A 406 -13.89 -7.18 -0.58
C ALA A 406 -15.38 -7.24 -0.21
N LEU A 407 -15.75 -8.18 0.66
CA LEU A 407 -17.14 -8.47 0.98
C LEU A 407 -17.84 -7.30 1.70
N PRO A 408 -17.27 -6.65 2.73
CA PRO A 408 -17.93 -5.53 3.40
C PRO A 408 -18.11 -4.33 2.46
N ILE A 409 -17.14 -4.10 1.58
CA ILE A 409 -17.21 -3.04 0.55
C ILE A 409 -18.32 -3.36 -0.44
N TYR A 410 -18.32 -4.57 -0.98
CA TYR A 410 -19.35 -5.05 -1.89
C TYR A 410 -20.75 -4.98 -1.26
N GLU A 411 -20.91 -5.52 -0.04
CA GLU A 411 -22.20 -5.54 0.68
C GLU A 411 -22.70 -4.14 0.99
N LYS A 412 -21.80 -3.21 1.37
CA LYS A 412 -22.19 -1.82 1.61
C LYS A 412 -22.63 -1.13 0.32
N ILE A 413 -21.87 -1.22 -0.76
CA ILE A 413 -22.25 -0.60 -2.04
C ILE A 413 -23.52 -1.26 -2.59
N LEU A 414 -23.68 -2.57 -2.41
CA LEU A 414 -24.91 -3.27 -2.76
C LEU A 414 -26.11 -2.77 -1.95
N ALA A 415 -25.95 -2.55 -0.65
CA ALA A 415 -27.00 -2.00 0.20
C ALA A 415 -27.37 -0.55 -0.19
N GLU A 416 -26.38 0.26 -0.56
CA GLU A 416 -26.57 1.66 -0.96
C GLU A 416 -27.20 1.80 -2.35
N THR A 417 -26.82 0.93 -3.29
CA THR A 417 -27.22 1.06 -4.71
C THR A 417 -28.34 0.11 -5.12
N GLY A 418 -28.56 -0.97 -4.37
CA GLY A 418 -29.43 -2.08 -4.77
C GLY A 418 -28.95 -2.86 -6.00
N SER A 419 -27.78 -2.54 -6.56
CA SER A 419 -27.26 -3.09 -7.81
C SER A 419 -25.98 -3.88 -7.59
N ARG A 420 -26.01 -5.17 -7.93
CA ARG A 420 -24.82 -6.04 -7.88
C ARG A 420 -23.73 -5.56 -8.83
N LEU A 421 -24.11 -5.03 -10.00
CA LEU A 421 -23.16 -4.50 -10.98
C LEU A 421 -22.47 -3.24 -10.45
N ALA A 422 -23.23 -2.33 -9.81
CA ALA A 422 -22.66 -1.14 -9.17
C ALA A 422 -21.74 -1.52 -7.99
N ALA A 423 -22.10 -2.56 -7.23
CA ALA A 423 -21.27 -3.07 -6.15
C ALA A 423 -19.95 -3.69 -6.65
N ILE A 424 -19.97 -4.45 -7.75
CA ILE A 424 -18.75 -4.97 -8.39
C ILE A 424 -17.90 -3.84 -8.95
N GLY A 425 -18.51 -2.89 -9.68
CA GLY A 425 -17.80 -1.73 -10.24
C GLY A 425 -17.19 -0.86 -9.15
N GLY A 426 -17.92 -0.59 -8.08
CA GLY A 426 -17.43 0.16 -6.93
C GLY A 426 -16.32 -0.56 -6.16
N LEU A 427 -16.43 -1.89 -5.98
CA LEU A 427 -15.33 -2.69 -5.43
C LEU A 427 -14.10 -2.68 -6.35
N SER A 428 -14.29 -2.69 -7.67
CA SER A 428 -13.20 -2.57 -8.65
C SER A 428 -12.49 -1.22 -8.54
N SER A 429 -13.25 -0.12 -8.52
CA SER A 429 -12.70 1.23 -8.37
C SER A 429 -11.99 1.40 -7.04
N TRP A 430 -12.59 0.92 -5.95
CA TRP A 430 -11.95 0.92 -4.64
C TRP A 430 -10.64 0.12 -4.65
N THR A 431 -10.65 -1.07 -5.25
CA THR A 431 -9.45 -1.91 -5.33
C THR A 431 -8.38 -1.20 -6.14
N ARG A 432 -8.71 -0.61 -7.30
CA ARG A 432 -7.77 0.18 -8.12
C ARG A 432 -7.22 1.40 -7.38
N ALA A 433 -8.04 2.10 -6.59
CA ALA A 433 -7.57 3.22 -5.79
C ALA A 433 -6.61 2.75 -4.68
N VAL A 434 -6.90 1.62 -4.02
CA VAL A 434 -6.10 1.06 -2.93
C VAL A 434 -4.85 0.31 -3.40
N VAL A 435 -4.80 -0.15 -4.65
CA VAL A 435 -3.63 -0.86 -5.25
C VAL A 435 -2.87 -0.05 -6.30
N GLY A 436 -3.39 1.10 -6.75
CA GLY A 436 -2.87 1.95 -7.83
C GLY A 436 -3.27 1.49 -9.26
N PRO A 437 -3.25 2.38 -10.28
CA PRO A 437 -3.66 2.05 -11.66
C PRO A 437 -2.65 1.21 -12.46
N GLU A 438 -3.14 0.65 -13.58
CA GLU A 438 -2.61 -0.53 -14.29
C GLU A 438 -1.47 -0.29 -15.31
N ASN A 439 -1.14 0.96 -15.64
CA ASN A 439 -0.47 1.30 -16.91
C ASN A 439 1.05 1.11 -17.02
N ALA A 440 1.63 0.16 -16.29
CA ALA A 440 3.01 -0.26 -16.55
C ALA A 440 3.06 -1.75 -16.85
N SER A 441 2.86 -2.07 -18.12
CA SER A 441 3.07 -3.38 -18.75
C SER A 441 4.48 -3.96 -18.54
N TYR A 442 5.42 -3.19 -17.97
CA TYR A 442 6.77 -3.63 -17.57
C TYR A 442 6.88 -4.08 -16.09
N LEU A 443 5.80 -4.03 -15.31
CA LEU A 443 5.80 -4.32 -13.87
C LEU A 443 5.21 -5.69 -13.49
N THR A 444 5.37 -6.75 -14.29
CA THR A 444 5.06 -8.11 -13.77
C THR A 444 5.99 -8.48 -12.61
N GLY A 445 7.23 -7.98 -12.59
CA GLY A 445 8.10 -7.99 -11.39
C GLY A 445 7.89 -6.79 -10.45
N GLY A 446 7.20 -5.75 -10.92
CA GLY A 446 7.01 -4.46 -10.23
C GLY A 446 5.71 -4.31 -9.43
N ARG A 447 4.70 -5.15 -9.68
CA ARG A 447 3.43 -5.13 -8.95
C ARG A 447 3.52 -5.80 -7.58
N GLY A 448 4.26 -6.90 -7.46
CA GLY A 448 4.66 -7.45 -6.14
C GLY A 448 5.56 -6.48 -5.36
N VAL A 449 6.14 -5.51 -6.06
CA VAL A 449 7.06 -4.50 -5.55
C VAL A 449 6.33 -3.26 -5.01
N LEU A 450 5.34 -2.71 -5.75
CA LEU A 450 4.49 -1.65 -5.22
C LEU A 450 3.75 -2.12 -3.96
N LEU A 451 3.23 -3.34 -3.95
CA LEU A 451 2.49 -3.87 -2.81
C LEU A 451 3.38 -4.26 -1.62
N GLY A 452 4.60 -4.76 -1.87
CA GLY A 452 5.60 -5.04 -0.83
C GLY A 452 6.07 -3.79 -0.09
N GLY A 453 6.06 -2.64 -0.79
CA GLY A 453 6.30 -1.33 -0.20
C GLY A 453 5.12 -0.70 0.55
N TRP A 454 3.93 -1.23 0.31
CA TRP A 454 2.65 -0.74 0.83
C TRP A 454 2.20 -1.49 2.08
N GLY A 455 3.14 -2.19 2.72
CA GLY A 455 2.90 -3.03 3.88
C GLY A 455 2.07 -4.29 3.63
N GLN A 456 1.65 -4.53 2.38
CA GLN A 456 1.06 -5.78 1.93
C GLN A 456 2.17 -6.77 1.61
N CYS A 457 2.55 -7.51 2.63
CA CYS A 457 3.66 -8.43 2.58
C CYS A 457 3.14 -9.87 2.39
N GLY A 458 3.73 -10.63 1.45
CA GLY A 458 3.39 -12.04 1.20
C GLY A 458 2.10 -12.30 0.40
N GLN A 459 1.39 -13.37 0.75
CA GLN A 459 0.17 -13.87 0.08
C GLN A 459 -0.96 -12.83 -0.01
N MET A 460 -1.00 -11.84 0.90
CA MET A 460 -2.02 -10.79 0.90
C MET A 460 -1.93 -9.87 -0.31
N SER A 461 -0.71 -9.49 -0.69
CA SER A 461 -0.47 -8.68 -1.89
C SER A 461 -0.84 -9.47 -3.13
N GLN A 462 -0.48 -10.75 -3.18
CA GLN A 462 -0.84 -11.63 -4.28
C GLN A 462 -2.35 -11.82 -4.35
N LEU A 463 -3.04 -11.96 -3.22
CA LEU A 463 -4.48 -12.05 -3.18
C LEU A 463 -5.14 -10.73 -3.55
N LEU A 464 -4.76 -9.58 -2.98
CA LEU A 464 -5.36 -8.31 -3.37
C LEU A 464 -5.07 -8.00 -4.83
N GLN A 465 -3.95 -8.48 -5.36
CA GLN A 465 -3.66 -8.45 -6.80
C GLN A 465 -4.48 -9.46 -7.59
N GLN A 466 -4.77 -10.65 -7.08
CA GLN A 466 -5.63 -11.66 -7.72
C GLN A 466 -7.10 -11.28 -7.62
N LEU A 467 -7.55 -10.67 -6.53
CA LEU A 467 -8.86 -10.10 -6.29
C LEU A 467 -8.99 -8.84 -7.14
N ALA A 468 -7.99 -7.95 -7.16
CA ALA A 468 -7.92 -6.86 -8.14
C ALA A 468 -8.02 -7.46 -9.53
N SER A 469 -7.20 -8.44 -9.90
CA SER A 469 -7.21 -9.07 -11.23
C SER A 469 -8.46 -9.91 -11.50
N SER A 470 -9.21 -10.36 -10.49
CA SER A 470 -10.45 -11.16 -10.61
C SER A 470 -11.67 -10.27 -10.65
N VAL A 471 -11.68 -9.19 -9.87
CA VAL A 471 -12.64 -8.09 -9.92
C VAL A 471 -12.42 -7.28 -11.18
N ASP A 472 -11.17 -7.11 -11.62
CA ASP A 472 -10.74 -6.50 -12.87
C ASP A 472 -10.87 -7.49 -14.03
N HIS A 473 -10.76 -8.81 -13.86
CA HIS A 473 -11.26 -9.75 -14.88
C HIS A 473 -12.77 -9.57 -15.00
N ALA A 474 -13.51 -9.71 -13.90
CA ALA A 474 -14.96 -9.52 -13.87
C ALA A 474 -15.40 -8.14 -14.40
N ALA A 475 -14.64 -7.08 -14.13
CA ALA A 475 -14.91 -5.71 -14.55
C ALA A 475 -14.34 -5.38 -15.94
N ARG A 476 -13.23 -5.98 -16.41
CA ARG A 476 -12.78 -5.91 -17.81
C ARG A 476 -13.72 -6.65 -18.73
N TYR A 477 -14.30 -7.76 -18.26
CA TYR A 477 -15.46 -8.40 -18.88
C TYR A 477 -16.74 -7.57 -18.78
N SER A 478 -16.69 -6.41 -18.10
CA SER A 478 -17.75 -5.40 -18.07
C SER A 478 -17.37 -4.08 -18.79
N PHE A 479 -16.12 -3.87 -19.24
CA PHE A 479 -15.65 -2.52 -19.64
C PHE A 479 -14.72 -2.43 -20.86
N VAL A 480 -14.56 -3.47 -21.67
CA VAL A 480 -14.02 -3.29 -23.03
C VAL A 480 -14.97 -3.95 -24.04
N ILE A 481 -15.79 -3.09 -24.65
CA ILE A 481 -16.63 -3.32 -25.84
C ILE A 481 -17.86 -4.22 -25.61
N GLY A 482 -19.03 -3.58 -25.43
CA GLY A 482 -20.35 -4.18 -25.70
C GLY A 482 -21.11 -4.73 -24.48
N ASP A 483 -22.20 -4.04 -24.13
CA ASP A 483 -23.23 -4.40 -23.16
C ASP A 483 -23.98 -5.73 -23.44
N VAL A 484 -23.33 -6.90 -23.32
CA VAL A 484 -24.06 -8.17 -23.08
C VAL A 484 -23.16 -9.23 -22.43
N ASN A 485 -23.44 -9.56 -21.18
CA ASN A 485 -23.16 -10.89 -20.67
C ASN A 485 -24.29 -11.81 -21.16
N CYS A 486 -24.02 -12.66 -22.15
CA CYS A 486 -24.92 -13.76 -22.49
C CYS A 486 -24.47 -15.00 -21.71
N GLU A 487 -25.21 -15.37 -20.67
CA GLU A 487 -25.18 -16.75 -20.20
C GLU A 487 -25.82 -17.61 -21.29
N VAL A 488 -25.02 -18.44 -21.96
CA VAL A 488 -25.52 -19.37 -22.97
C VAL A 488 -25.36 -20.78 -22.47
N LEU A 489 -26.42 -21.55 -22.64
CA LEU A 489 -26.44 -22.96 -22.36
C LEU A 489 -25.86 -23.70 -23.57
N VAL A 490 -24.66 -24.23 -23.45
CA VAL A 490 -23.96 -24.95 -24.53
C VAL A 490 -24.07 -26.46 -24.30
N GLN A 491 -24.40 -27.22 -25.34
CA GLN A 491 -24.50 -28.67 -25.28
C GLN A 491 -23.73 -29.29 -26.45
N GLU A 492 -22.55 -29.84 -26.16
CA GLU A 492 -21.76 -30.63 -27.09
C GLU A 492 -22.25 -32.08 -27.15
N ALA A 493 -22.06 -32.74 -28.31
CA ALA A 493 -22.55 -34.10 -28.55
C ALA A 493 -21.98 -35.16 -27.58
N TRP A 494 -20.82 -34.89 -26.97
CA TRP A 494 -20.18 -35.79 -25.99
C TRP A 494 -20.39 -35.35 -24.53
N TRP A 495 -21.12 -34.25 -24.27
CA TRP A 495 -21.49 -33.86 -22.91
C TRP A 495 -22.78 -34.56 -22.46
N ALA A 496 -22.77 -35.06 -21.22
CA ALA A 496 -23.92 -35.78 -20.67
C ALA A 496 -25.13 -34.87 -20.39
N GLN A 497 -24.90 -33.56 -20.27
CA GLN A 497 -25.94 -32.55 -20.05
C GLN A 497 -25.42 -31.17 -20.53
N PRO A 498 -26.32 -30.20 -20.76
CA PRO A 498 -25.92 -28.85 -21.10
C PRO A 498 -25.13 -28.19 -19.96
N HIS A 499 -24.17 -27.35 -20.31
CA HIS A 499 -23.38 -26.58 -19.36
C HIS A 499 -23.58 -25.08 -19.60
N TRP A 500 -23.78 -24.33 -18.52
CA TRP A 500 -23.80 -22.88 -18.57
C TRP A 500 -22.39 -22.37 -18.85
N CYS A 501 -22.24 -21.70 -19.99
CA CYS A 501 -20.99 -21.11 -20.43
C CYS A 501 -21.16 -19.60 -20.51
N LEU A 502 -20.20 -18.85 -19.98
CA LEU A 502 -20.11 -17.42 -20.21
C LEU A 502 -19.54 -17.22 -21.62
N PHE A 503 -20.36 -16.68 -22.54
CA PHE A 503 -19.94 -16.46 -23.92
C PHE A 503 -19.55 -15.00 -24.13
N ILE A 504 -18.35 -14.80 -24.67
CA ILE A 504 -17.78 -13.49 -24.96
C ILE A 504 -17.59 -13.43 -26.48
N PRO A 505 -18.33 -12.57 -27.22
CA PRO A 505 -17.99 -12.32 -28.61
C PRO A 505 -16.73 -11.45 -28.64
N PHE A 506 -15.58 -12.05 -28.96
CA PHE A 506 -14.45 -11.24 -29.41
C PHE A 506 -14.74 -10.81 -30.84
N THR A 507 -14.92 -9.51 -31.08
CA THR A 507 -14.65 -8.99 -32.42
C THR A 507 -13.14 -9.13 -32.65
N ASN A 508 -12.76 -9.66 -33.80
CA ASN A 508 -11.38 -9.96 -34.16
C ASN A 508 -10.47 -8.71 -34.07
N GLU A 509 -9.83 -8.49 -32.93
CA GLU A 509 -8.57 -7.73 -32.90
C GLU A 509 -7.50 -8.65 -33.50
N TYR A 510 -7.21 -8.44 -34.78
CA TYR A 510 -6.18 -9.17 -35.50
C TYR A 510 -4.83 -9.07 -34.79
N PRO A 511 -3.99 -10.14 -34.81
CA PRO A 511 -2.60 -10.00 -34.40
C PRO A 511 -1.89 -8.99 -35.30
N ASP A 512 -0.84 -8.36 -34.76
CA ASP A 512 0.11 -7.44 -35.42
C ASP A 512 0.09 -7.54 -36.96
N PRO A 513 -0.16 -6.46 -37.72
CA PRO A 513 -0.34 -6.47 -39.18
C PRO A 513 0.80 -7.11 -40.01
N GLY A 514 1.91 -7.52 -39.39
CA GLY A 514 2.97 -8.33 -39.99
C GLY A 514 2.82 -9.86 -39.87
N THR A 515 1.81 -10.39 -39.15
CA THR A 515 1.69 -11.83 -38.90
C THR A 515 0.95 -12.52 -40.05
N VAL A 516 1.68 -13.19 -40.94
CA VAL A 516 1.10 -13.89 -42.10
C VAL A 516 0.42 -15.18 -41.64
N THR A 517 -0.89 -15.30 -41.88
CA THR A 517 -1.66 -16.52 -41.64
C THR A 517 -1.11 -17.67 -42.51
N PRO A 518 -0.96 -18.91 -41.98
CA PRO A 518 -0.53 -20.05 -42.77
C PRO A 518 -1.46 -20.29 -43.96
N ALA A 519 -0.88 -20.63 -45.12
CA ALA A 519 -1.64 -20.87 -46.34
C ALA A 519 -2.67 -22.01 -46.13
N GLY A 520 -3.95 -21.68 -46.25
CA GLY A 520 -5.06 -22.64 -46.19
C GLY A 520 -6.05 -22.46 -45.03
N ALA A 521 -5.74 -21.64 -44.02
CA ALA A 521 -6.71 -21.27 -42.99
C ALA A 521 -7.66 -20.21 -43.54
N LYS A 522 -8.97 -20.52 -43.64
CA LYS A 522 -9.94 -19.62 -44.27
C LYS A 522 -10.39 -18.48 -43.37
N ASP A 523 -10.39 -18.66 -42.05
CA ASP A 523 -10.79 -17.64 -41.08
C ASP A 523 -9.96 -17.81 -39.80
N GLY A 524 -9.66 -16.71 -39.12
CA GLY A 524 -8.69 -16.64 -38.01
C GLY A 524 -8.99 -17.56 -36.82
N TRP A 525 -7.96 -17.80 -36.01
CA TRP A 525 -8.02 -18.64 -34.80
C TRP A 525 -8.74 -17.93 -33.65
N SER A 526 -9.47 -18.68 -32.82
CA SER A 526 -10.05 -18.11 -31.59
C SER A 526 -8.97 -17.89 -30.51
N VAL A 527 -9.14 -16.85 -29.67
CA VAL A 527 -8.29 -16.62 -28.49
C VAL A 527 -8.29 -17.83 -27.54
N LEU A 528 -9.39 -18.59 -27.51
CA LEU A 528 -9.51 -19.80 -26.71
C LEU A 528 -8.50 -20.87 -27.15
N ASP A 529 -8.26 -21.01 -28.45
CA ASP A 529 -7.26 -21.96 -28.99
C ASP A 529 -5.83 -21.59 -28.60
N VAL A 530 -5.56 -20.29 -28.49
CA VAL A 530 -4.24 -19.77 -28.06
C VAL A 530 -3.99 -20.07 -26.59
N ILE A 531 -5.03 -20.00 -25.75
CA ILE A 531 -4.95 -20.23 -24.31
C ILE A 531 -4.88 -21.74 -23.99
N VAL A 532 -5.72 -22.55 -24.63
CA VAL A 532 -5.84 -23.99 -24.33
C VAL A 532 -4.61 -24.79 -24.79
N ASP A 533 -3.98 -24.40 -25.90
CA ASP A 533 -2.84 -25.13 -26.49
C ASP A 533 -1.51 -24.35 -26.43
N HIS A 534 -1.40 -23.34 -25.55
CA HIS A 534 -0.23 -22.45 -25.40
C HIS A 534 1.11 -23.21 -25.37
N ASP A 535 1.25 -24.18 -24.46
CA ASP A 535 2.51 -24.89 -24.25
C ASP A 535 2.87 -25.83 -25.42
N ARG A 536 1.86 -26.35 -26.13
CA ARG A 536 2.07 -27.22 -27.30
C ARG A 536 2.47 -26.42 -28.53
N ARG A 537 1.98 -25.18 -28.65
CA ARG A 537 2.38 -24.26 -29.73
C ARG A 537 3.76 -23.67 -29.53
N HIS A 538 4.18 -23.45 -28.29
CA HIS A 538 5.52 -22.94 -28.01
C HIS A 538 6.65 -23.87 -28.55
N GLY A 539 6.34 -25.16 -28.74
CA GLY A 539 7.23 -26.14 -29.38
C GLY A 539 6.92 -26.48 -30.85
N ASN A 540 5.72 -26.14 -31.36
CA ASN A 540 5.32 -26.42 -32.74
C ASN A 540 4.22 -25.43 -33.20
N LEU A 541 4.63 -24.41 -33.95
CA LEU A 541 3.74 -23.34 -34.44
C LEU A 541 2.65 -23.84 -35.41
N ASN A 542 2.76 -25.05 -35.95
CA ASN A 542 1.79 -25.64 -36.86
C ASN A 542 0.80 -26.60 -36.18
N TYR A 543 0.70 -26.57 -34.85
CA TYR A 543 -0.22 -27.43 -34.11
C TYR A 543 -1.69 -27.08 -34.42
N PRO A 544 -2.50 -28.01 -34.98
CA PRO A 544 -3.90 -27.78 -35.32
C PRO A 544 -4.76 -27.69 -34.06
N SER A 545 -5.76 -26.79 -34.06
CA SER A 545 -6.69 -26.65 -32.93
C SER A 545 -7.51 -27.93 -32.78
N ARG A 546 -7.81 -28.28 -31.54
CA ARG A 546 -8.72 -29.37 -31.18
C ARG A 546 -10.16 -28.91 -30.96
N THR A 547 -10.41 -27.61 -30.91
CA THR A 547 -11.77 -27.09 -30.81
C THR A 547 -12.24 -26.77 -32.22
N GLU A 548 -13.25 -27.49 -32.73
CA GLU A 548 -13.88 -27.20 -34.03
C GLU A 548 -14.69 -25.88 -34.00
N LEU A 549 -14.50 -25.05 -32.97
CA LEU A 549 -15.16 -23.76 -32.76
C LEU A 549 -14.89 -22.74 -33.89
N GLY A 550 -13.75 -22.86 -34.58
CA GLY A 550 -13.43 -22.02 -35.75
C GLY A 550 -14.24 -22.35 -37.01
N ASP A 551 -14.85 -23.54 -37.10
CA ASP A 551 -15.53 -24.03 -38.31
C ASP A 551 -17.06 -23.90 -38.24
N HIS A 552 -17.61 -23.42 -37.13
CA HIS A 552 -19.05 -23.24 -36.94
C HIS A 552 -19.44 -21.75 -36.93
N LEU A 553 -20.07 -21.29 -38.02
CA LEU A 553 -20.79 -20.03 -38.05
C LEU A 553 -21.87 -20.03 -36.95
N PHE A 554 -21.77 -19.14 -35.96
CA PHE A 554 -22.83 -18.93 -34.98
C PHE A 554 -24.02 -18.24 -35.67
N ASN A 555 -25.12 -18.98 -35.86
CA ASN A 555 -26.26 -18.52 -36.67
C ASN A 555 -27.19 -17.49 -35.99
N SER A 556 -27.01 -17.17 -34.70
CA SER A 556 -27.64 -15.97 -34.07
C SER A 556 -27.22 -15.81 -32.61
N VAL A 557 -26.86 -14.58 -32.21
CA VAL A 557 -26.82 -14.11 -30.82
C VAL A 557 -28.05 -13.23 -30.60
N ARG A 558 -28.79 -13.49 -29.51
CA ARG A 558 -29.97 -12.71 -29.10
C ARG A 558 -29.52 -11.65 -28.10
N ILE A 559 -29.77 -10.37 -28.38
CA ILE A 559 -29.52 -9.28 -27.45
C ILE A 559 -30.84 -8.62 -27.08
N GLU A 560 -31.10 -8.54 -25.78
CA GLU A 560 -32.22 -7.79 -25.19
C GLU A 560 -31.63 -6.57 -24.48
N THR A 561 -32.02 -5.35 -24.89
CA THR A 561 -31.51 -4.11 -24.30
C THR A 561 -32.41 -3.61 -23.18
N ILE A 562 -31.84 -2.95 -22.17
CA ILE A 562 -32.60 -2.25 -21.11
C ILE A 562 -32.39 -0.75 -21.27
N ASP A 563 -33.47 0.01 -21.43
CA ASP A 563 -33.43 1.47 -21.36
C ASP A 563 -33.24 1.88 -19.89
N PHE A 564 -31.99 2.17 -19.51
CA PHE A 564 -31.59 2.58 -18.16
C PHE A 564 -32.36 3.80 -17.63
N VAL A 565 -32.82 4.70 -18.51
CA VAL A 565 -33.52 5.92 -18.09
C VAL A 565 -34.99 5.64 -17.79
N ARG A 566 -35.59 4.62 -18.42
CA ARG A 566 -37.05 4.40 -18.36
C ARG A 566 -37.47 3.07 -17.75
N GLY A 567 -36.54 2.18 -17.44
CA GLY A 567 -36.83 0.89 -16.79
C GLY A 567 -37.77 -0.02 -17.61
N LYS A 568 -37.84 0.17 -18.93
CA LYS A 568 -38.57 -0.71 -19.84
C LYS A 568 -37.60 -1.60 -20.60
N TRP A 569 -38.00 -2.86 -20.75
CA TRP A 569 -37.35 -3.84 -21.62
C TRP A 569 -37.46 -3.40 -23.08
N GLY A 570 -36.31 -3.30 -23.76
CA GLY A 570 -36.15 -2.92 -25.17
C GLY A 570 -36.30 -4.10 -26.14
N SER A 571 -36.32 -3.77 -27.43
CA SER A 571 -36.58 -4.68 -28.56
C SER A 571 -35.46 -5.70 -28.81
N GLU A 572 -35.84 -6.85 -29.39
CA GLU A 572 -34.94 -7.93 -29.76
C GLU A 572 -34.21 -7.62 -31.08
N VAL A 573 -32.87 -7.59 -31.05
CA VAL A 573 -32.03 -7.45 -32.24
C VAL A 573 -31.18 -8.72 -32.41
N LYS A 574 -31.27 -9.35 -33.59
CA LYS A 574 -30.52 -10.57 -33.91
C LYS A 574 -29.19 -10.24 -34.58
N ILE A 575 -28.10 -10.82 -34.06
CA ILE A 575 -26.76 -10.60 -34.57
C ILE A 575 -26.12 -11.92 -35.01
N ASP A 576 -25.31 -11.92 -36.06
CA ASP A 576 -24.50 -13.07 -36.46
C ASP A 576 -23.02 -12.69 -36.66
N SER A 577 -22.17 -13.67 -36.96
CA SER A 577 -20.72 -13.47 -37.14
C SER A 577 -20.33 -12.57 -38.33
N THR A 578 -21.29 -12.15 -39.15
CA THR A 578 -21.08 -11.22 -40.27
C THR A 578 -21.48 -9.78 -39.94
N THR A 579 -22.05 -9.56 -38.74
CA THR A 579 -22.48 -8.23 -38.31
C THR A 579 -21.26 -7.35 -38.00
N THR A 580 -21.11 -6.28 -38.77
CA THR A 580 -20.07 -5.25 -38.57
C THR A 580 -20.65 -3.98 -37.95
N TYR A 581 -19.77 -3.02 -37.59
CA TYR A 581 -20.18 -1.71 -37.06
C TYR A 581 -21.11 -0.92 -38.01
N ASP A 582 -21.02 -1.17 -39.32
CA ASP A 582 -21.86 -0.52 -40.33
C ASP A 582 -23.19 -1.27 -40.58
N SER A 583 -23.44 -2.36 -39.86
CA SER A 583 -24.65 -3.16 -40.03
C SER A 583 -25.90 -2.42 -39.53
N PRO A 584 -27.07 -2.63 -40.15
CA PRO A 584 -28.34 -2.06 -39.67
C PRO A 584 -28.65 -2.41 -38.21
N GLN A 585 -28.25 -3.60 -37.76
CA GLN A 585 -28.41 -4.10 -36.39
C GLN A 585 -27.57 -3.29 -35.40
N ALA A 586 -26.35 -2.91 -35.77
CA ALA A 586 -25.52 -2.02 -34.97
C ALA A 586 -26.14 -0.60 -34.88
N ALA A 587 -26.69 -0.08 -35.97
CA ALA A 587 -27.39 1.21 -35.96
C ALA A 587 -28.68 1.21 -35.13
N GLU A 588 -29.36 0.06 -35.03
CA GLU A 588 -30.54 -0.12 -34.16
C GLU A 588 -30.17 -0.17 -32.68
N LEU A 589 -29.02 -0.78 -32.34
CA LEU A 589 -28.48 -0.79 -30.97
C LEU A 589 -27.88 0.56 -30.56
N TYR A 590 -27.33 1.32 -31.50
CA TYR A 590 -26.63 2.59 -31.26
C TYR A 590 -27.15 3.74 -32.14
N PRO A 591 -28.42 4.16 -31.97
CA PRO A 591 -29.02 5.19 -32.80
C PRO A 591 -28.34 6.55 -32.56
N GLY A 592 -27.57 7.03 -33.55
CA GLY A 592 -26.84 8.29 -33.49
C GLY A 592 -25.35 8.20 -33.80
N GLY A 593 -24.81 6.98 -33.96
CA GLY A 593 -23.43 6.77 -34.42
C GLY A 593 -22.34 7.22 -33.43
N SER A 594 -22.67 7.35 -32.15
CA SER A 594 -21.66 7.48 -31.09
C SER A 594 -21.15 6.09 -30.74
N TRP A 595 -20.11 5.68 -31.47
CA TRP A 595 -19.29 4.50 -31.17
C TRP A 595 -18.19 4.87 -30.19
#